data_AF-A0A7Y4VVS0-F1
#
_entry.id   AF-A0A7Y4VVS0-F1
#
_cell.length_a   1.000
_cell.length_b   1.000
_cell.length_c   1.000
_cell.angle_alpha   90.00
_cell.angle_beta   90.00
_cell.angle_gamma   90.00
#
_symmetry.space_group_name_H-M   'P 1'
#
loop_
_entity.id
_entity.type
_entity.pdbx_description
1 polymer ?
#
loop_
_entity_poly.entity_id
_entity_poly.type
_entity_poly.pdbx_seq_one_letter_code
_entity_poly.pdbx_strand_id
1 'polypeptide(L)'
;MKFGVLLVLTAVAVFPGSVEAQEPPDDPIRVQQLRGQIEQRFGEALKEQLGLTDEQATRLRMTLAALAVRRRGMEQEERTLRQALGAQLRPGIAANPDSVGKLVDALTAKRVEYALTFKDEMRELAAVLTPVQRGQYFLARERLMQRVQDLMDQRRAQRDPPARVPRRP
;
A
#
# COMPACT_ATOMS: atom_id res chain seq x y z
N MET A 1 9.12 13.72 0.85
CA MET A 1 8.29 12.64 0.28
C MET A 1 8.39 11.42 1.20
N LYS A 2 7.33 11.07 1.91
CA LYS A 2 7.31 9.97 2.89
C LYS A 2 6.51 8.81 2.28
N PHE A 3 7.18 7.80 1.74
CA PHE A 3 6.52 6.60 1.21
C PHE A 3 6.72 5.45 2.20
N GLY A 4 5.67 5.15 2.94
CA GLY A 4 5.61 4.10 3.96
C GLY A 4 4.15 3.70 4.17
N VAL A 5 3.55 3.12 3.13
CA VAL A 5 2.12 2.80 3.08
C VAL A 5 1.93 1.39 3.66
N LEU A 6 1.43 1.30 4.91
CA LEU A 6 1.06 0.04 5.57
C LEU A 6 -0.46 0.02 5.74
N LEU A 7 -1.13 -0.84 4.98
CA LEU A 7 -2.58 -0.93 4.79
C LEU A 7 -3.25 -1.75 5.90
N VAL A 8 -4.16 -1.13 6.68
CA VAL A 8 -4.86 -1.72 7.86
C VAL A 8 -6.34 -1.28 7.95
N LEU A 9 -7.18 -1.89 7.09
CA LEU A 9 -8.64 -1.82 6.81
C LEU A 9 -9.78 -2.09 7.84
N THR A 10 -10.03 -1.40 8.97
CA THR A 10 -11.19 -1.75 9.83
C THR A 10 -12.49 -0.96 9.58
N ALA A 11 -13.64 -1.65 9.69
CA ALA A 11 -14.99 -1.18 9.40
C ALA A 11 -15.89 -1.29 10.65
N VAL A 12 -16.59 -0.21 11.01
CA VAL A 12 -17.41 -0.13 12.24
C VAL A 12 -18.84 -0.60 11.97
N ALA A 13 -19.27 -1.63 12.69
CA ALA A 13 -20.68 -1.96 12.92
C ALA A 13 -21.02 -1.62 14.38
N VAL A 14 -22.04 -0.79 14.60
CA VAL A 14 -22.46 -0.32 15.92
C VAL A 14 -23.38 -1.36 16.58
N PHE A 15 -22.93 -1.97 17.67
CA PHE A 15 -23.77 -2.70 18.64
C PHE A 15 -23.42 -2.20 20.06
N PRO A 16 -24.40 -1.85 20.90
CA PRO A 16 -24.15 -1.42 22.28
C PRO A 16 -24.15 -2.66 23.18
N GLY A 17 -22.97 -3.16 23.50
CA GLY A 17 -22.79 -4.23 24.47
C GLY A 17 -21.31 -4.43 24.74
N SER A 18 -20.88 -4.16 25.97
CA SER A 18 -19.50 -4.24 26.42
C SER A 18 -18.92 -5.64 26.18
N VAL A 19 -18.13 -5.76 25.13
CA VAL A 19 -17.10 -6.78 24.94
C VAL A 19 -15.85 -5.97 24.62
N GLU A 20 -14.75 -6.23 25.31
CA GLU A 20 -13.42 -5.83 24.84
C GLU A 20 -13.28 -6.36 23.40
N ALA A 21 -13.60 -5.53 22.43
CA ALA A 21 -13.30 -5.77 21.05
C ALA A 21 -11.78 -5.61 20.92
N GLN A 22 -11.04 -6.62 21.36
CA GLN A 22 -9.86 -7.05 20.62
C GLN A 22 -10.39 -7.41 19.22
N GLU A 23 -10.55 -6.39 18.39
CA GLU A 23 -10.84 -6.59 16.98
C GLU A 23 -9.70 -7.46 16.44
N PRO A 24 -10.00 -8.59 15.78
CA PRO A 24 -8.96 -9.48 15.30
C PRO A 24 -7.97 -8.69 14.44
N PRO A 25 -6.68 -9.07 14.43
CA PRO A 25 -5.72 -8.50 13.48
C PRO A 25 -6.34 -8.51 12.07
N ASP A 26 -6.15 -7.42 11.31
CA ASP A 26 -6.76 -7.21 9.98
C ASP A 26 -6.89 -8.53 9.21
N ASP A 27 -8.12 -9.00 9.01
CA ASP A 27 -8.36 -10.26 8.33
C ASP A 27 -7.71 -10.20 6.94
N PRO A 28 -6.67 -11.02 6.67
CA PRO A 28 -5.91 -10.96 5.43
C PRO A 28 -6.80 -11.22 4.21
N ILE A 29 -7.85 -12.01 4.36
CA ILE A 29 -8.83 -12.30 3.30
C ILE A 29 -9.63 -11.03 2.96
N ARG A 30 -10.12 -10.33 3.99
CA ARG A 30 -10.86 -9.07 3.80
C ARG A 30 -10.00 -8.00 3.15
N VAL A 31 -8.73 -7.86 3.57
CA VAL A 31 -7.79 -6.92 2.96
C VAL A 31 -7.54 -7.25 1.48
N GLN A 32 -7.41 -8.53 1.14
CA GLN A 32 -7.22 -8.97 -0.24
C GLN A 32 -8.46 -8.71 -1.11
N GLN A 33 -9.66 -8.95 -0.58
CA GLN A 33 -10.92 -8.66 -1.27
C GLN A 33 -11.08 -7.16 -1.55
N LEU A 34 -10.80 -6.31 -0.55
CA LEU A 34 -10.90 -4.86 -0.70
C LEU A 34 -9.91 -4.34 -1.75
N ARG A 35 -8.69 -4.86 -1.77
CA ARG A 35 -7.70 -4.55 -2.81
C ARG A 35 -8.22 -4.90 -4.20
N GLY A 36 -8.81 -6.09 -4.37
CA GLY A 36 -9.40 -6.51 -5.65
C GLY A 36 -10.51 -5.57 -6.12
N GLN A 37 -11.38 -5.11 -5.21
CA GLN A 37 -12.44 -4.15 -5.55
C GLN A 37 -11.88 -2.79 -5.99
N ILE A 38 -10.82 -2.29 -5.34
CA ILE A 38 -10.14 -1.06 -5.72
C ILE A 38 -9.51 -1.21 -7.11
N GLU A 39 -8.81 -2.32 -7.36
CA GLU A 39 -8.18 -2.61 -8.66
C GLU A 39 -9.22 -2.66 -9.79
N GLN A 40 -10.36 -3.33 -9.55
CA GLN A 40 -11.43 -3.42 -10.53
C GLN A 40 -12.04 -2.06 -10.87
N ARG A 41 -12.48 -1.30 -9.86
CA ARG A 41 -13.09 0.04 -10.06
C ARG A 41 -12.12 1.02 -10.71
N PHE A 42 -10.84 0.94 -10.35
CA PHE A 42 -9.81 1.77 -10.97
C PHE A 42 -9.63 1.40 -12.45
N GLY A 43 -9.63 0.11 -12.79
CA GLY A 43 -9.56 -0.35 -14.18
C GLY A 43 -10.74 0.12 -15.03
N GLU A 44 -11.96 0.06 -14.49
CA GLU A 44 -13.18 0.57 -15.13
C GLU A 44 -13.08 2.09 -15.37
N ALA A 45 -12.71 2.86 -14.34
CA ALA A 45 -12.53 4.30 -14.46
C ALA A 45 -11.44 4.69 -15.48
N LEU A 46 -10.36 3.92 -15.57
CA LEU A 46 -9.30 4.16 -16.56
C LEU A 46 -9.76 3.93 -17.99
N LYS A 47 -10.64 2.96 -18.25
CA LYS A 47 -11.18 2.73 -19.60
C LYS A 47 -11.86 3.98 -20.14
N GLU A 48 -12.74 4.57 -19.35
CA GLU A 48 -13.48 5.79 -19.69
C GLU A 48 -12.54 7.00 -19.76
N GLN A 49 -11.71 7.21 -18.73
CA GLN A 49 -10.85 8.39 -18.64
C GLN A 49 -9.80 8.45 -19.76
N LEU A 50 -9.29 7.30 -20.19
CA LEU A 50 -8.25 7.21 -21.23
C LEU A 50 -8.82 7.01 -22.64
N GLY A 51 -10.15 6.88 -22.79
CA GLY A 51 -10.80 6.62 -24.07
C GLY A 51 -10.31 5.33 -24.75
N LEU A 52 -10.15 4.25 -23.98
CA LEU A 52 -9.60 2.99 -24.49
C LEU A 52 -10.63 2.23 -25.34
N THR A 53 -10.16 1.62 -26.43
CA THR A 53 -10.94 0.57 -27.10
C THR A 53 -11.08 -0.66 -26.19
N ASP A 54 -12.03 -1.54 -26.47
CA ASP A 54 -12.21 -2.77 -25.69
C ASP A 54 -10.96 -3.67 -25.69
N GLU A 55 -10.26 -3.71 -26.83
CA GLU A 55 -9.01 -4.44 -26.96
C GLU A 55 -7.90 -3.81 -26.11
N GLN A 56 -7.72 -2.48 -26.19
CA GLN A 56 -6.74 -1.77 -25.38
C GLN A 56 -7.03 -1.90 -23.89
N ALA A 57 -8.31 -1.81 -23.50
CA ALA A 57 -8.75 -1.98 -22.11
C ALA A 57 -8.48 -3.40 -21.60
N THR A 58 -8.64 -4.42 -22.45
CA THR A 58 -8.33 -5.82 -22.10
C THR A 58 -6.84 -6.03 -21.92
N ARG A 59 -6.02 -5.56 -22.87
CA ARG A 59 -4.55 -5.60 -22.74
C ARG A 59 -4.07 -4.85 -21.51
N LEU A 60 -4.60 -3.64 -21.26
CA LEU A 60 -4.24 -2.83 -20.10
C LEU A 60 -4.56 -3.57 -18.80
N ARG A 61 -5.76 -4.17 -18.66
CA ARG A 61 -6.12 -4.96 -17.47
C ARG A 61 -5.16 -6.11 -17.23
N MET A 62 -4.80 -6.86 -18.28
CA MET A 62 -3.83 -7.96 -18.18
C MET A 62 -2.45 -7.46 -17.74
N THR A 63 -1.95 -6.38 -18.35
CA THR A 63 -0.69 -5.75 -17.96
C THR A 63 -0.75 -5.31 -16.49
N LEU A 64 -1.76 -4.55 -16.08
CA LEU A 64 -1.91 -4.04 -14.72
C LEU A 64 -2.01 -5.18 -13.68
N ALA A 65 -2.68 -6.29 -14.01
CA ALA A 65 -2.75 -7.47 -13.14
C ALA A 65 -1.37 -8.12 -12.94
N ALA A 66 -0.58 -8.29 -14.01
CA ALA A 66 0.79 -8.80 -13.91
C ALA A 66 1.69 -7.88 -13.06
N LEU A 67 1.57 -6.56 -13.26
CA LEU A 67 2.31 -5.58 -12.45
C LEU A 67 1.87 -5.63 -10.97
N ALA A 68 0.58 -5.82 -10.69
CA ALA A 68 0.06 -5.93 -9.34
C ALA A 68 0.65 -7.13 -8.59
N VAL A 69 0.82 -8.29 -9.25
CA VAL A 69 1.50 -9.46 -8.66
C VAL A 69 2.93 -9.11 -8.26
N ARG A 70 3.70 -8.46 -9.16
CA ARG A 70 5.08 -8.04 -8.86
C ARG A 70 5.16 -7.09 -7.67
N ARG A 71 4.30 -6.07 -7.63
CA ARG A 71 4.21 -5.13 -6.50
C ARG A 71 3.91 -5.83 -5.18
N ARG A 72 2.97 -6.79 -5.17
CA ARG A 72 2.62 -7.55 -3.95
C ARG A 72 3.80 -8.37 -3.41
N GLY A 73 4.62 -8.95 -4.29
CA GLY A 73 5.86 -9.63 -3.89
C GLY A 73 6.82 -8.70 -3.15
N MET A 74 7.10 -7.54 -3.76
CA MET A 74 7.98 -6.52 -3.15
C MET A 74 7.45 -6.01 -1.81
N GLU A 75 6.14 -5.73 -1.72
CA GLU A 75 5.51 -5.32 -0.46
C GLU A 75 5.63 -6.39 0.62
N GLN A 76 5.51 -7.67 0.25
CA GLN A 76 5.61 -8.77 1.21
C GLN A 76 7.03 -8.90 1.76
N GLU A 77 8.03 -8.83 0.90
CA GLU A 77 9.43 -8.86 1.30
C GLU A 77 9.79 -7.68 2.21
N GLU A 78 9.33 -6.48 1.86
CA GLU A 78 9.53 -5.29 2.68
C GLU A 78 8.85 -5.42 4.05
N ARG A 79 7.64 -5.99 4.11
CA ARG A 79 6.95 -6.29 5.37
C ARG A 79 7.78 -7.23 6.25
N THR A 80 8.30 -8.32 5.68
CA THR A 80 9.16 -9.28 6.38
C THR A 80 10.42 -8.60 6.94
N LEU A 81 11.09 -7.77 6.15
CA LEU A 81 12.28 -7.04 6.60
C LEU A 81 11.97 -6.08 7.75
N ARG A 82 10.86 -5.34 7.68
CA ARG A 82 10.43 -4.45 8.76
C ARG A 82 10.07 -5.21 10.04
N GLN A 83 9.39 -6.34 9.92
CA GLN A 83 9.07 -7.19 11.07
C GLN A 83 10.34 -7.73 11.74
N ALA A 84 11.31 -8.20 10.94
CA ALA A 84 12.60 -8.66 11.46
C ALA A 84 13.37 -7.53 12.16
N LEU A 85 13.37 -6.31 11.60
CA LEU A 85 13.99 -5.15 12.22
C LEU A 85 13.29 -4.77 13.54
N GLY A 86 11.96 -4.75 13.55
CA GLY A 86 11.17 -4.50 14.75
C GLY A 86 11.44 -5.53 15.85
N ALA A 87 11.66 -6.80 15.50
CA ALA A 87 12.02 -7.85 16.44
C ALA A 87 13.41 -7.64 17.06
N GLN A 88 14.40 -7.21 16.27
CA GLN A 88 15.75 -6.90 16.76
C GLN A 88 15.78 -5.67 17.68
N LEU A 89 14.90 -4.69 17.44
CA LEU A 89 14.84 -3.43 18.19
C LEU A 89 13.79 -3.45 19.32
N ARG A 90 13.25 -4.62 19.66
CA ARG A 90 12.22 -4.74 20.70
C ARG A 90 12.83 -4.40 22.08
N PRO A 91 12.18 -3.55 22.88
CA PRO A 91 12.64 -3.25 24.23
C PRO A 91 12.86 -4.52 25.07
N GLY A 92 13.95 -4.55 25.84
CA GLY A 92 14.32 -5.70 26.66
C GLY A 92 15.04 -6.84 25.92
N ILE A 93 15.27 -6.70 24.61
CA ILE A 93 16.13 -7.61 23.83
C ILE A 93 17.43 -6.87 23.49
N ALA A 94 18.57 -7.53 23.73
CA ALA A 94 19.85 -7.04 23.22
C ALA A 94 19.87 -7.18 21.69
N ALA A 95 19.80 -6.05 20.98
CA ALA A 95 19.86 -6.04 19.52
C ALA A 95 21.24 -6.52 19.03
N ASN A 96 21.25 -7.30 17.94
CA ASN A 96 22.49 -7.66 17.26
C ASN A 96 22.87 -6.56 16.23
N PRO A 97 23.98 -5.81 16.40
CA PRO A 97 24.32 -4.69 15.54
C PRO A 97 24.49 -5.07 14.06
N ASP A 98 25.15 -6.19 13.77
CA ASP A 98 25.38 -6.66 12.40
C ASP A 98 24.07 -7.02 11.70
N SER A 99 23.14 -7.63 12.44
CA SER A 99 21.81 -7.99 11.92
C SER A 99 20.98 -6.75 11.64
N VAL A 100 21.00 -5.76 12.53
CA VAL A 100 20.33 -4.48 12.34
C VAL A 100 20.90 -3.76 11.11
N GLY A 101 22.22 -3.70 10.96
CA GLY A 101 22.89 -3.10 9.79
C GLY A 101 22.41 -3.72 8.48
N LYS A 102 22.46 -5.05 8.37
CA LYS A 102 22.00 -5.78 7.17
C LYS A 102 20.52 -5.53 6.85
N LEU A 103 19.66 -5.46 7.86
CA LEU A 103 18.23 -5.19 7.67
C LEU A 103 17.97 -3.77 7.18
N VAL A 104 18.70 -2.79 7.69
CA VAL A 104 18.61 -1.39 7.25
C VAL A 104 19.12 -1.23 5.82
N ASP A 105 20.23 -1.88 5.47
CA ASP A 105 20.77 -1.88 4.11
C ASP A 105 19.77 -2.51 3.12
N ALA A 106 19.18 -3.66 3.48
CA ALA A 106 18.16 -4.32 2.66
C ALA A 106 16.91 -3.45 2.46
N LEU A 107 16.42 -2.77 3.52
CA LEU A 107 15.30 -1.83 3.41
C LEU A 107 15.63 -0.62 2.54
N THR A 108 16.89 -0.16 2.55
CA THR A 108 17.34 0.95 1.71
C THR A 108 17.44 0.50 0.24
N ALA A 109 17.98 -0.69 -0.02
CA ALA A 109 18.02 -1.29 -1.35
C ALA A 109 16.61 -1.45 -1.94
N LYS A 110 15.62 -1.85 -1.13
CA LYS A 110 14.21 -1.94 -1.55
C LYS A 110 13.67 -0.62 -2.09
N ARG A 111 14.07 0.53 -1.54
CA ARG A 111 13.63 1.84 -2.05
C ARG A 111 14.12 2.09 -3.48
N VAL A 112 15.34 1.70 -3.79
CA VAL A 112 15.91 1.79 -5.14
C VAL A 112 15.18 0.83 -6.08
N GLU A 113 14.95 -0.39 -5.64
CA GLU A 113 14.20 -1.41 -6.39
C GLU A 113 12.80 -0.90 -6.78
N TYR A 114 12.04 -0.32 -5.85
CA TYR A 114 10.73 0.27 -6.17
C TYR A 114 10.78 1.35 -7.25
N ALA A 115 11.80 2.23 -7.22
CA ALA A 115 11.95 3.29 -8.22
C ALA A 115 12.27 2.71 -9.61
N LEU A 116 13.14 1.70 -9.66
CA LEU A 116 13.49 1.01 -10.89
C LEU A 116 12.30 0.23 -11.45
N THR A 117 11.61 -0.54 -10.61
CA THR A 117 10.40 -1.26 -11.02
C THR A 117 9.35 -0.29 -11.52
N PHE A 118 9.13 0.85 -10.87
CA PHE A 118 8.17 1.84 -11.36
C PHE A 118 8.54 2.39 -12.76
N LYS A 119 9.82 2.67 -13.01
CA LYS A 119 10.29 3.07 -14.33
C LYS A 119 10.01 1.98 -15.37
N ASP A 120 10.24 0.71 -15.02
CA ASP A 120 10.00 -0.43 -15.92
C ASP A 120 8.51 -0.65 -16.17
N GLU A 121 7.65 -0.49 -15.15
CA GLU A 121 6.19 -0.48 -15.30
C GLU A 121 5.75 0.56 -16.34
N MET A 122 6.30 1.78 -16.30
CA MET A 122 5.95 2.84 -17.27
C MET A 122 6.45 2.53 -18.68
N ARG A 123 7.52 1.76 -18.80
CA ARG A 123 8.01 1.25 -20.09
C ARG A 123 7.08 0.17 -20.64
N GLU A 124 6.66 -0.78 -19.81
CA GLU A 124 5.72 -1.84 -20.23
C GLU A 124 4.36 -1.27 -20.67
N LEU A 125 3.84 -0.26 -19.97
CA LEU A 125 2.60 0.40 -20.37
C LEU A 125 2.68 1.11 -21.72
N ALA A 126 3.89 1.44 -22.20
CA ALA A 126 4.09 2.05 -23.52
C ALA A 126 3.68 1.14 -24.68
N ALA A 127 3.64 -0.18 -24.46
CA ALA A 127 3.19 -1.15 -25.46
C ALA A 127 1.66 -1.15 -25.66
N VAL A 128 0.90 -0.54 -24.72
CA VAL A 128 -0.56 -0.55 -24.72
C VAL A 128 -1.15 0.87 -24.81
N LEU A 129 -0.50 1.83 -24.17
CA LEU A 129 -0.97 3.21 -24.03
C LEU A 129 -0.15 4.18 -24.88
N THR A 130 -0.83 5.15 -25.48
CA THR A 130 -0.16 6.32 -26.08
C THR A 130 0.56 7.16 -25.02
N PRO A 131 1.51 8.03 -25.39
CA PRO A 131 2.20 8.91 -24.43
C PRO A 131 1.25 9.75 -23.58
N VAL A 132 0.17 10.27 -24.17
CA VAL A 132 -0.85 11.06 -23.47
C VAL A 132 -1.62 10.20 -22.47
N GLN A 133 -2.11 9.02 -22.89
CA GLN A 133 -2.82 8.10 -22.01
C GLN A 133 -1.93 7.61 -20.86
N ARG A 134 -0.63 7.39 -21.12
CA ARG A 134 0.34 7.02 -20.09
C ARG A 134 0.55 8.15 -19.06
N GLY A 135 0.61 9.41 -19.50
CA GLY A 135 0.66 10.56 -18.60
C GLY A 135 -0.61 10.70 -17.75
N GLN A 136 -1.78 10.49 -18.35
CA GLN A 136 -3.05 10.48 -17.63
C GLN A 136 -3.15 9.34 -16.61
N TYR A 137 -2.67 8.14 -16.98
CA TYR A 137 -2.56 7.01 -16.07
C TYR A 137 -1.63 7.33 -14.89
N PHE A 138 -0.47 7.94 -15.14
CA PHE A 138 0.47 8.35 -14.10
C PHE A 138 -0.22 9.22 -13.04
N LEU A 139 -0.91 10.28 -13.48
CA LEU A 139 -1.63 11.19 -12.58
C LEU A 139 -2.80 10.51 -11.86
N ALA A 140 -3.52 9.62 -12.56
CA ALA A 140 -4.62 8.86 -11.95
C ALA A 140 -4.12 7.93 -10.84
N ARG A 141 -2.98 7.24 -11.07
CA ARG A 141 -2.33 6.38 -10.08
C ARG A 141 -1.82 7.18 -8.89
N GLU A 142 -1.19 8.33 -9.12
CA GLU A 142 -0.71 9.20 -8.03
C GLU A 142 -1.86 9.65 -7.12
N ARG A 143 -2.97 10.11 -7.71
CA ARG A 143 -4.19 10.46 -6.97
C ARG A 143 -4.75 9.28 -6.17
N LEU A 144 -4.76 8.08 -6.74
CA LEU A 144 -5.20 6.88 -6.03
C LEU A 144 -4.31 6.58 -4.82
N MET A 145 -2.99 6.63 -4.99
CA MET A 145 -2.03 6.36 -3.92
C MET A 145 -2.14 7.39 -2.79
N GLN A 146 -2.32 8.67 -3.13
CA GLN A 146 -2.52 9.72 -2.13
C GLN A 146 -3.79 9.45 -1.29
N ARG A 147 -4.93 9.15 -1.95
CA ARG A 147 -6.18 8.83 -1.24
C ARG A 147 -6.03 7.62 -0.33
N VAL A 148 -5.36 6.58 -0.81
CA VAL A 148 -5.10 5.36 -0.04
C VAL A 148 -4.24 5.67 1.20
N GLN A 149 -3.24 6.54 1.07
CA GLN A 149 -2.41 7.00 2.18
C GLN A 149 -3.21 7.83 3.20
N ASP A 150 -4.02 8.79 2.73
CA ASP A 150 -4.85 9.64 3.59
C ASP A 150 -5.81 8.80 4.45
N LEU A 151 -6.43 7.77 3.85
CA LEU A 151 -7.29 6.83 4.56
C LEU A 151 -6.54 6.00 5.62
N MET A 152 -5.26 5.70 5.40
CA MET A 152 -4.44 5.00 6.40
C MET A 152 -4.05 5.90 7.56
N ASP A 153 -3.67 7.13 7.26
CA ASP A 153 -3.27 8.09 8.28
C ASP A 153 -4.45 8.45 9.19
N GLN A 154 -5.66 8.59 8.62
CA GLN A 154 -6.90 8.77 9.38
C GLN A 154 -7.16 7.60 10.35
N ARG A 155 -6.98 6.36 9.90
CA ARG A 155 -7.15 5.18 10.76
C ARG A 155 -6.11 5.09 11.86
N ARG A 156 -4.85 5.45 11.57
CA ARG A 156 -3.81 5.52 12.60
C ARG A 156 -4.13 6.57 13.65
N ALA A 157 -4.57 7.76 13.22
CA ALA A 157 -4.96 8.84 14.13
C ALA A 157 -6.17 8.47 15.02
N GLN A 158 -7.07 7.61 14.54
CA GLN A 158 -8.19 7.09 15.34
C GLN A 158 -7.75 6.02 16.36
N ARG A 159 -6.71 5.23 16.06
CA ARG A 159 -6.15 4.24 16.99
C ARG A 159 -5.34 4.84 18.12
N ASP A 160 -4.57 5.90 17.84
CA ASP A 160 -3.79 6.64 18.84
C ASP A 160 -4.36 8.06 18.99
N PRO A 161 -5.49 8.24 19.71
CA PRO A 161 -5.95 9.59 20.03
C PRO A 161 -4.86 10.32 20.82
N PRO A 162 -4.55 11.59 20.50
CA PRO A 162 -3.53 12.34 21.24
C PRO A 162 -3.88 12.31 22.73
N ALA A 163 -2.93 11.84 23.55
CA ALA A 163 -3.08 11.78 25.00
C ALA A 163 -3.65 13.11 25.48
N ARG A 164 -4.88 13.09 26.00
CA ARG A 164 -5.51 14.28 26.58
C ARG A 164 -4.58 14.75 27.70
N VAL A 165 -3.81 15.79 27.43
CA VAL A 165 -3.01 16.47 28.45
C VAL A 165 -4.01 16.90 29.53
N PRO A 166 -3.91 16.39 30.77
CA PRO A 166 -4.82 16.80 31.82
C PRO A 166 -4.63 18.30 32.04
N ARG A 167 -5.66 19.09 31.72
CA ARG A 167 -5.73 20.48 32.16
C ARG A 167 -5.73 20.45 33.68
N ARG A 168 -4.61 20.81 34.29
CA ARG A 168 -4.55 21.04 35.74
C ARG A 168 -5.49 22.22 36.07
N PRO A 169 -6.29 22.12 37.14
CA PRO A 169 -7.10 23.22 37.65
C PRO A 169 -6.22 24.35 38.19
#